data_AF-A0A7K4FNT9-F1
#
_entry.id   AF-A0A7K4FNT9-F1
#
_cell.length_a   1.000
_cell.length_b   1.000
_cell.length_c   1.000
_cell.angle_alpha   90.00
_cell.angle_beta   90.00
_cell.angle_gamma   90.00
#
_symmetry.space_group_name_H-M   'P 1'
#
loop_
_entity.id
_entity.type
_entity.pdbx_description
1 polymer ?
#
loop_
_entity_poly.entity_id
_entity_poly.type
_entity_poly.pdbx_seq_one_letter_code
_entity_poly.pdbx_strand_id
1 'polypeptide(L)'
;NGFKIGKLKFKKEINSIPLRQFGKGKTYDIINNYNYIRIQRIKQPLKVNGFYETFTDDENIKHKVLKYDFNALDFGNAMLINENNNYYIHITAYTKKEETDNNKITGMDLGIKTQITMSNGLKLEYNIPESKREIRLQRRLSRKAKYVEGSNSKKKLAKEQSKNYCKNKNKLNKEQQKRNNKKRDVKNKIVHYIASNYKIVITQNDNISGWQRLFGKKIENTGIGSIIEALKNKDKNKVSNLILVDRFIPTTKECNN
;
A
#
# COMPACT_ATOMS: atom_id res chain seq x y z
N ASN A 1 -4.14 -7.31 -31.56
CA ASN A 1 -4.85 -7.68 -30.32
C ASN A 1 -5.40 -6.45 -29.62
N GLY A 2 -6.58 -5.98 -30.02
CA GLY A 2 -7.27 -4.88 -29.34
C GLY A 2 -8.26 -5.42 -28.31
N PHE A 3 -8.03 -5.16 -27.02
CA PHE A 3 -9.02 -5.46 -25.99
C PHE A 3 -10.32 -4.70 -26.31
N LYS A 4 -11.49 -5.36 -26.24
CA LYS A 4 -12.79 -4.67 -26.31
C LYS A 4 -12.95 -3.78 -25.08
N ILE A 5 -12.67 -2.48 -25.23
CA ILE A 5 -12.87 -1.50 -24.16
C ILE A 5 -14.35 -1.11 -24.15
N GLY A 6 -15.02 -1.31 -23.01
CA GLY A 6 -16.43 -0.91 -22.84
C GLY A 6 -16.64 0.60 -22.86
N LYS A 7 -17.90 1.05 -22.93
CA LYS A 7 -18.26 2.49 -22.90
C LYS A 7 -17.74 3.17 -21.63
N LEU A 8 -17.31 4.44 -21.75
CA LEU A 8 -16.93 5.27 -20.61
C LEU A 8 -18.09 5.35 -19.61
N LYS A 9 -17.82 4.98 -18.35
CA LYS A 9 -18.81 5.06 -17.27
C LYS A 9 -18.73 6.43 -16.61
N PHE A 10 -19.88 7.02 -16.31
CA PHE A 10 -19.95 8.25 -15.53
C PHE A 10 -19.24 8.07 -14.18
N LYS A 11 -18.42 9.06 -13.82
CA LYS A 11 -17.73 9.13 -12.52
C LYS A 11 -18.10 10.45 -11.84
N LYS A 12 -18.81 10.35 -10.72
CA LYS A 12 -19.30 11.53 -9.97
C LYS A 12 -18.19 12.42 -9.43
N GLU A 13 -17.02 11.84 -9.12
CA GLU A 13 -15.90 12.54 -8.50
C GLU A 13 -14.58 12.18 -9.21
N ILE A 14 -13.79 13.22 -9.53
CA ILE A 14 -12.44 13.07 -10.07
C ILE A 14 -11.46 13.31 -8.93
N ASN A 15 -10.81 12.24 -8.47
CA ASN A 15 -9.88 12.27 -7.34
C ASN A 15 -8.41 12.39 -7.77
N SER A 16 -8.14 12.61 -9.06
CA SER A 16 -6.78 12.68 -9.58
C SER A 16 -6.68 13.59 -10.80
N ILE A 17 -5.63 14.42 -10.84
CA ILE A 17 -5.29 15.28 -11.97
C ILE A 17 -3.91 14.87 -12.50
N PRO A 18 -3.78 14.43 -13.77
CA PRO A 18 -2.50 14.07 -14.35
C PRO A 18 -1.69 15.31 -14.73
N LEU A 19 -0.39 15.29 -14.42
CA LEU A 19 0.60 16.31 -14.72
C LEU A 19 1.63 15.68 -15.66
N ARG A 20 1.63 16.08 -16.93
CA ARG A 20 2.27 15.33 -18.03
C ARG A 20 3.78 15.48 -18.13
N GLN A 21 4.31 16.65 -17.78
CA GLN A 21 5.69 17.03 -18.03
C GLN A 21 6.30 17.73 -16.82
N PHE A 22 7.48 17.27 -16.42
CA PHE A 22 8.34 17.86 -15.41
C PHE A 22 9.17 19.03 -15.95
N GLY A 23 9.41 20.04 -15.12
CA GLY A 23 10.41 21.10 -15.35
C GLY A 23 9.84 22.53 -15.34
N LYS A 24 10.76 23.50 -15.42
CA LYS A 24 10.42 24.93 -15.43
C LYS A 24 9.50 25.27 -16.61
N GLY A 25 8.39 25.96 -16.31
CA GLY A 25 7.37 26.30 -17.31
C GLY A 25 6.48 25.14 -17.79
N LYS A 26 6.73 23.90 -17.34
CA LYS A 26 5.92 22.71 -17.69
C LYS A 26 4.74 22.51 -16.72
N THR A 27 4.10 21.34 -16.78
CA THR A 27 2.89 21.04 -15.99
C THR A 27 3.16 21.00 -14.48
N TYR A 28 4.35 20.55 -14.07
CA TYR A 28 4.79 20.64 -12.69
C TYR A 28 6.31 20.80 -12.60
N ASP A 29 6.79 21.33 -11.48
CA ASP A 29 8.20 21.58 -11.23
C ASP A 29 8.49 21.48 -9.73
N ILE A 30 9.69 21.02 -9.37
CA ILE A 30 10.13 20.94 -7.97
C ILE A 30 11.07 22.11 -7.71
N ILE A 31 10.77 22.94 -6.73
CA ILE A 31 11.47 24.20 -6.50
C ILE A 31 11.84 24.37 -5.02
N ASN A 32 12.69 25.38 -4.75
CA ASN A 32 13.08 25.80 -3.41
C ASN A 32 13.64 24.64 -2.56
N ASN A 33 14.73 24.03 -3.06
CA ASN A 33 15.41 22.89 -2.45
C ASN A 33 14.43 21.78 -2.05
N TYR A 34 13.64 21.28 -3.00
CA TYR A 34 12.72 20.15 -2.78
C TYR A 34 11.72 20.35 -1.62
N ASN A 35 11.32 21.59 -1.31
CA ASN A 35 10.28 21.87 -0.30
C ASN A 35 8.95 22.30 -0.92
N TYR A 36 8.95 22.68 -2.19
CA TYR A 36 7.77 23.18 -2.89
C TYR A 36 7.62 22.54 -4.26
N ILE A 37 6.37 22.45 -4.70
CA ILE A 37 6.03 22.05 -6.06
C ILE A 37 5.18 23.14 -6.70
N ARG A 38 5.60 23.56 -7.88
CA ARG A 38 4.81 24.41 -8.75
C ARG A 38 3.95 23.52 -9.64
N ILE A 39 2.67 23.86 -9.77
CA ILE A 39 1.75 23.21 -10.70
C ILE A 39 1.23 24.27 -11.67
N GLN A 40 1.13 23.95 -12.95
CA GLN A 40 0.60 24.85 -13.97
C GLN A 40 -0.80 25.34 -13.57
N ARG A 41 -1.08 26.63 -13.77
CA ARG A 41 -2.34 27.32 -13.42
C ARG A 41 -2.63 27.43 -11.91
N ILE A 42 -1.75 26.94 -11.03
CA ILE A 42 -1.79 27.29 -9.61
C ILE A 42 -0.79 28.41 -9.38
N LYS A 43 -1.29 29.60 -8.99
CA LYS A 43 -0.47 30.81 -8.83
C LYS A 43 0.63 30.65 -7.78
N GLN A 44 0.29 30.02 -6.66
CA GLN A 44 1.20 29.84 -5.53
C GLN A 44 1.85 28.46 -5.56
N PRO A 45 3.18 28.35 -5.37
CA PRO A 45 3.83 27.07 -5.14
C PRO A 45 3.26 26.37 -3.90
N LEU A 46 3.09 25.06 -4.00
CA LEU A 46 2.53 24.23 -2.93
C LEU A 46 3.66 23.66 -2.09
N LYS A 47 3.63 23.91 -0.79
CA LYS A 47 4.55 23.28 0.16
C LYS A 47 4.29 21.77 0.17
N VAL A 48 5.36 20.98 0.07
CA VAL A 48 5.27 19.53 0.06
C VAL A 48 6.12 18.91 1.17
N ASN A 49 5.62 17.79 1.67
CA ASN A 49 6.34 16.93 2.61
C ASN A 49 6.66 15.62 1.88
N GLY A 50 7.86 15.09 2.07
CA GLY A 50 8.18 13.72 1.64
C GLY A 50 9.47 13.54 0.84
N PHE A 51 10.07 14.61 0.32
CA PHE A 51 11.39 14.53 -0.34
C PHE A 51 12.55 14.32 0.63
N TYR A 52 12.33 14.65 1.89
CA TYR A 52 13.29 14.46 2.96
C TYR A 52 12.85 13.39 3.92
N GLU A 53 13.82 12.66 4.43
CA GLU A 53 13.72 11.82 5.61
C GLU A 53 14.28 12.55 6.81
N THR A 54 13.73 12.26 7.98
CA THR A 54 14.17 12.86 9.24
C THR A 54 14.56 11.72 10.16
N PHE A 55 15.78 11.76 10.67
CA PHE A 55 16.26 10.85 11.69
C PHE A 55 16.77 11.66 12.88
N THR A 56 16.84 10.99 14.02
CA THR A 56 17.41 11.54 15.23
C THR A 56 18.71 10.79 15.50
N ASP A 57 19.79 11.51 15.76
CA ASP A 57 21.05 10.90 16.16
C ASP A 57 21.05 10.50 17.66
N ASP A 58 22.16 9.89 18.09
CA ASP A 58 22.34 9.44 19.48
C ASP A 58 22.30 10.61 20.49
N GLU A 59 22.54 11.84 20.03
CA GLU A 59 22.48 13.08 20.81
C GLU A 59 21.08 13.72 20.86
N ASN A 60 20.06 13.04 20.33
CA ASN A 60 18.68 13.54 20.19
C ASN A 60 18.49 14.74 19.24
N ILE A 61 19.45 14.99 18.35
CA ILE A 61 19.39 16.05 17.35
C ILE A 61 18.70 15.53 16.09
N LYS A 62 17.76 16.31 15.55
CA LYS A 62 17.01 15.96 14.33
C LYS A 62 17.77 16.39 13.08
N HIS A 63 18.11 15.42 12.25
CA HIS A 63 18.73 15.62 10.95
C HIS A 63 17.72 15.43 9.82
N LYS A 64 17.90 16.15 8.72
CA LYS A 64 17.01 16.10 7.55
C LYS A 64 17.85 15.84 6.30
N VAL A 65 17.66 14.69 5.66
CA VAL A 65 18.43 14.25 4.48
C VAL A 65 17.48 13.95 3.32
N LEU A 66 17.91 14.22 2.09
CA LEU A 66 17.14 13.90 0.89
C LEU A 66 17.01 12.39 0.75
N LYS A 67 15.80 11.89 0.49
CA LYS A 67 15.53 10.44 0.36
C LYS A 67 16.18 9.80 -0.86
N TYR A 68 16.40 10.60 -1.88
CA TYR A 68 16.93 10.17 -3.16
C TYR A 68 17.95 11.19 -3.63
N ASP A 69 18.94 10.72 -4.37
CA ASP A 69 19.73 11.61 -5.21
C ASP A 69 18.88 12.06 -6.39
N PHE A 70 18.23 13.22 -6.25
CA PHE A 70 17.35 13.76 -7.27
C PHE A 70 18.08 14.17 -8.56
N ASN A 71 19.41 14.28 -8.55
CA ASN A 71 20.20 14.54 -9.76
C ASN A 71 20.37 13.29 -10.63
N ALA A 72 20.30 12.11 -10.02
CA ALA A 72 20.36 10.82 -10.71
C ALA A 72 18.99 10.32 -11.20
N LEU A 73 17.92 11.09 -10.94
CA LEU A 73 16.55 10.72 -11.31
C LEU A 73 16.14 11.37 -12.64
N ASP A 74 15.61 10.55 -13.55
CA ASP A 74 14.92 11.02 -14.74
C ASP A 74 13.41 11.13 -14.44
N PHE A 75 12.94 12.36 -14.24
CA PHE A 75 11.56 12.64 -13.85
C PHE A 75 10.61 12.54 -15.05
N GLY A 76 9.56 11.72 -14.90
CA GLY A 76 8.51 11.55 -15.90
C GLY A 76 7.28 12.41 -15.62
N ASN A 77 6.14 11.76 -15.45
CA ASN A 77 4.87 12.39 -15.14
C ASN A 77 4.60 12.43 -13.63
N ALA A 78 3.60 13.20 -13.23
CA ALA A 78 3.07 13.18 -11.88
C ALA A 78 1.53 13.10 -11.87
N MET A 79 0.96 12.74 -10.74
CA MET A 79 -0.48 12.81 -10.49
C MET A 79 -0.74 13.53 -9.17
N LEU A 80 -1.54 14.59 -9.21
CA LEU A 80 -2.12 15.19 -8.02
C LEU A 80 -3.35 14.38 -7.62
N ILE A 81 -3.35 13.79 -6.44
CA ILE A 81 -4.37 12.86 -5.95
C ILE A 81 -5.04 13.45 -4.71
N ASN A 82 -6.37 13.39 -4.66
CA ASN A 82 -7.16 13.65 -3.47
C ASN A 82 -7.56 12.30 -2.84
N GLU A 83 -7.00 12.01 -1.68
CA GLU A 83 -7.34 10.84 -0.88
C GLU A 83 -7.85 11.29 0.50
N ASN A 84 -9.14 11.06 0.77
CA ASN A 84 -9.78 11.35 2.06
C ASN A 84 -9.61 12.82 2.54
N ASN A 85 -9.76 13.79 1.62
CA ASN A 85 -9.54 15.22 1.83
C ASN A 85 -8.08 15.59 2.16
N ASN A 86 -7.12 14.76 1.76
CA ASN A 86 -5.71 15.12 1.75
C ASN A 86 -5.22 15.08 0.31
N TYR A 87 -4.30 15.98 -0.03
CA TYR A 87 -3.68 16.03 -1.34
C TYR A 87 -2.29 15.41 -1.30
N TYR A 88 -2.03 14.54 -2.26
CA TYR A 88 -0.73 13.92 -2.48
C TYR A 88 -0.32 14.18 -3.92
N ILE A 89 0.97 14.26 -4.17
CA ILE A 89 1.50 14.26 -5.52
C ILE A 89 2.38 13.04 -5.70
N HIS A 90 1.95 12.16 -6.60
CA HIS A 90 2.71 10.98 -6.97
C HIS A 90 3.56 11.34 -8.17
N ILE A 91 4.87 11.41 -7.96
CA ILE A 91 5.83 11.70 -9.02
C ILE A 91 6.43 10.37 -9.47
N THR A 92 6.38 10.12 -10.77
CA THR A 92 7.09 9.00 -11.38
C THR A 92 8.45 9.48 -11.84
N ALA A 93 9.48 8.77 -11.42
CA ALA A 93 10.85 9.01 -11.85
C ALA A 93 11.51 7.67 -12.14
N TYR A 94 12.45 7.68 -13.08
CA TYR A 94 13.27 6.55 -13.46
C TYR A 94 14.66 6.74 -12.87
N THR A 95 15.27 5.63 -12.48
CA THR A 95 16.65 5.59 -12.02
C THR A 95 17.32 4.40 -12.68
N LYS A 96 18.65 4.41 -12.76
CA LYS A 96 19.41 3.29 -13.31
C LYS A 96 19.10 2.05 -12.45
N LYS A 97 18.75 0.96 -13.13
CA LYS A 97 18.49 -0.30 -12.44
C LYS A 97 19.81 -0.89 -11.97
N GLU A 98 20.01 -0.93 -10.66
CA GLU A 98 21.06 -1.74 -10.06
C GLU A 98 20.65 -3.21 -10.06
N GLU A 99 21.52 -4.04 -10.65
CA GLU A 99 21.40 -5.49 -10.60
C GLU A 99 21.96 -5.99 -9.27
N THR A 100 21.14 -6.74 -8.54
CA THR A 100 21.56 -7.42 -7.31
C THR A 100 21.83 -8.87 -7.63
N ASP A 101 23.11 -9.26 -7.69
CA ASP A 101 23.53 -10.64 -7.87
C ASP A 101 23.43 -11.41 -6.54
N ASN A 102 22.20 -11.73 -6.16
CA ASN A 102 21.96 -12.74 -5.14
C ASN A 102 21.65 -14.06 -5.83
N ASN A 103 22.33 -15.14 -5.46
CA ASN A 103 22.06 -16.51 -5.92
C ASN A 103 21.40 -17.40 -4.85
N LYS A 104 20.97 -16.81 -3.72
CA LYS A 104 20.37 -17.54 -2.60
C LYS A 104 18.94 -17.98 -2.90
N ILE A 105 18.61 -19.21 -2.50
CA ILE A 105 17.26 -19.79 -2.60
C ILE A 105 16.71 -19.93 -1.19
N THR A 106 15.41 -19.67 -1.00
CA THR A 106 14.75 -19.89 0.30
C THR A 106 13.35 -20.47 0.13
N GLY A 107 12.98 -21.36 1.05
CA GLY A 107 11.58 -21.72 1.28
C GLY A 107 10.92 -20.67 2.17
N MET A 108 9.64 -20.42 1.93
CA MET A 108 8.79 -19.52 2.71
C MET A 108 7.42 -20.19 2.93
N ASP A 109 7.03 -20.30 4.19
CA ASP A 109 5.72 -20.78 4.61
C ASP A 109 4.91 -19.64 5.24
N LEU A 110 3.60 -19.63 4.99
CA LEU A 110 2.67 -18.64 5.54
C LEU A 110 1.80 -19.24 6.63
N GLY A 111 1.45 -18.45 7.63
CA GLY A 111 0.63 -18.94 8.73
C GLY A 111 -0.25 -17.90 9.40
N ILE A 112 -1.20 -18.41 10.20
CA ILE A 112 -2.12 -17.57 10.97
C ILE A 112 -1.48 -17.11 12.28
N LYS A 113 -0.69 -17.97 12.95
CA LYS A 113 0.04 -17.63 14.18
C LYS A 113 1.30 -16.85 13.82
N THR A 114 2.20 -17.49 13.10
CA THR A 114 3.41 -16.89 12.53
C THR A 114 3.14 -16.56 11.07
N GLN A 115 3.24 -15.29 10.67
CA GLN A 115 2.81 -14.87 9.33
C GLN A 115 3.75 -15.39 8.25
N ILE A 116 5.07 -15.36 8.51
CA ILE A 116 6.07 -15.89 7.60
C ILE A 116 7.07 -16.71 8.39
N THR A 117 7.35 -17.92 7.91
CA THR A 117 8.45 -18.76 8.37
C THR A 117 9.35 -19.07 7.18
N MET A 118 10.64 -18.80 7.29
CA MET A 118 11.62 -19.05 6.23
C MET A 118 12.46 -20.29 6.54
N SER A 119 13.00 -20.93 5.51
CA SER A 119 13.80 -22.15 5.66
C SER A 119 15.10 -21.96 6.45
N ASN A 120 15.59 -20.72 6.58
CA ASN A 120 16.73 -20.38 7.43
C ASN A 120 16.37 -20.18 8.92
N GLY A 121 15.14 -20.49 9.31
CA GLY A 121 14.65 -20.34 10.69
C GLY A 121 14.09 -18.96 11.03
N LEU A 122 14.17 -17.98 10.12
CA LEU A 122 13.62 -16.65 10.34
C LEU A 122 12.09 -16.70 10.42
N LYS A 123 11.54 -16.13 11.49
CA LYS A 123 10.09 -16.05 11.75
C LYS A 123 9.67 -14.60 11.88
N LEU A 124 8.62 -14.21 11.14
CA LEU A 124 8.05 -12.88 11.21
C LEU A 124 6.62 -12.96 11.74
N GLU A 125 6.42 -12.27 12.86
CA GLU A 125 5.12 -12.13 13.52
C GLU A 125 4.79 -10.65 13.64
N TYR A 126 3.61 -10.27 13.17
CA TYR A 126 3.14 -8.91 13.27
C TYR A 126 1.62 -8.86 13.30
N ASN A 127 1.08 -7.82 13.94
CA ASN A 127 -0.35 -7.63 14.06
C ASN A 127 -0.65 -6.13 14.07
N ILE A 128 -1.45 -5.67 13.12
CA ILE A 128 -1.84 -4.25 13.01
C ILE A 128 -3.35 -4.16 13.25
N PRO A 129 -3.78 -4.17 14.53
CA PRO A 129 -5.19 -4.14 14.88
C PRO A 129 -5.83 -2.79 14.60
N GLU A 130 -7.16 -2.79 14.52
CA GLU A 130 -7.96 -1.57 14.52
C GLU A 130 -7.74 -0.74 15.79
N SER A 131 -7.66 0.58 15.64
CA SER A 131 -7.53 1.45 16.81
C SER A 131 -8.86 1.54 17.59
N LYS A 132 -8.80 1.81 18.91
CA LYS A 132 -10.01 2.09 19.72
C LYS A 132 -10.87 3.19 19.09
N ARG A 133 -10.24 4.19 18.46
CA ARG A 133 -10.91 5.29 17.77
C ARG A 133 -11.64 4.81 16.51
N GLU A 134 -11.00 3.98 15.70
CA GLU A 134 -11.59 3.36 14.51
C GLU A 134 -12.86 2.58 14.89
N ILE A 135 -12.78 1.70 15.89
CA ILE A 135 -13.91 0.91 16.38
C ILE A 135 -15.06 1.81 16.84
N ARG A 136 -14.77 2.88 17.60
CA ARG A 136 -15.79 3.86 18.03
C ARG A 136 -16.44 4.57 16.85
N LEU A 137 -15.66 4.94 15.83
CA LEU A 137 -16.17 5.60 14.62
C LEU A 137 -17.05 4.66 13.80
N GLN A 138 -16.67 3.39 13.64
CA GLN A 138 -17.49 2.37 12.96
C GLN A 138 -18.85 2.21 13.66
N ARG A 139 -18.85 2.06 15.00
CA ARG A 139 -20.09 1.96 15.80
C ARG A 139 -20.97 3.22 15.63
N ARG A 140 -20.35 4.41 15.69
CA ARG A 140 -21.07 5.68 15.51
C ARG A 140 -21.65 5.85 14.11
N LEU A 141 -20.93 5.37 13.10
CA LEU A 141 -21.36 5.41 11.71
C LEU A 141 -22.53 4.45 11.46
N SER A 142 -22.47 3.23 12.00
CA SER A 142 -23.55 2.25 11.94
C SER A 142 -24.86 2.79 12.55
N ARG A 143 -24.80 3.43 13.72
CA ARG A 143 -25.97 4.05 14.37
C ARG A 143 -26.57 5.23 13.60
N LYS A 144 -25.77 5.90 12.76
CA LYS A 144 -26.19 7.09 11.99
C LYS A 144 -26.56 6.78 10.55
N ALA A 145 -26.42 5.53 10.13
CA ALA A 145 -26.74 5.09 8.79
C ALA A 145 -28.26 5.15 8.59
N LYS A 146 -28.69 5.87 7.55
CA LYS A 146 -30.06 5.78 7.05
C LYS A 146 -30.17 4.60 6.10
N TYR A 147 -31.23 3.82 6.23
CA TYR A 147 -31.53 2.67 5.37
C TYR A 147 -32.79 2.95 4.56
N VAL A 148 -32.92 2.27 3.41
CA VAL A 148 -34.13 2.34 2.58
C VAL A 148 -35.26 1.61 3.27
N GLU A 149 -36.44 2.23 3.35
CA GLU A 149 -37.65 1.63 3.92
C GLU A 149 -38.14 0.45 3.07
N GLY A 150 -38.71 -0.58 3.72
CA GLY A 150 -39.25 -1.76 3.03
C GLY A 150 -38.21 -2.73 2.44
N SER A 151 -36.92 -2.59 2.75
CA SER A 151 -35.91 -3.53 2.23
C SER A 151 -35.98 -4.88 2.97
N ASN A 152 -36.76 -5.80 2.43
CA ASN A 152 -36.71 -7.20 2.84
C ASN A 152 -35.32 -7.75 2.49
N SER A 153 -34.65 -8.35 3.48
CA SER A 153 -33.44 -9.18 3.38
C SER A 153 -32.06 -8.49 3.40
N LYS A 154 -31.89 -7.23 2.99
CA LYS A 154 -30.58 -6.53 3.11
C LYS A 154 -30.80 -5.05 3.40
N LYS A 155 -30.36 -4.59 4.59
CA LYS A 155 -30.33 -3.16 4.99
C LYS A 155 -29.55 -2.33 3.98
N LYS A 156 -30.21 -1.90 2.91
CA LYS A 156 -29.62 -1.09 1.84
C LYS A 156 -29.49 0.33 2.37
N LEU A 157 -28.29 0.89 2.34
CA LEU A 157 -28.07 2.29 2.70
C LEU A 157 -28.89 3.19 1.78
N ALA A 158 -29.59 4.17 2.38
CA ALA A 158 -30.25 5.22 1.64
C ALA A 158 -29.23 6.00 0.79
N LYS A 159 -29.64 6.42 -0.41
CA LYS A 159 -28.80 7.15 -1.37
C LYS A 159 -28.23 8.44 -0.76
N GLU A 160 -29.03 9.10 0.07
CA GLU A 160 -28.66 10.30 0.79
C GLU A 160 -28.47 10.01 2.27
N GLN A 161 -27.35 10.50 2.81
CA GLN A 161 -26.98 10.35 4.21
C GLN A 161 -26.86 11.72 4.84
N SER A 162 -27.04 11.80 6.16
CA SER A 162 -26.90 13.08 6.87
C SER A 162 -25.49 13.66 6.72
N LYS A 163 -25.37 15.01 6.79
CA LYS A 163 -24.06 15.69 6.85
C LYS A 163 -23.17 15.12 7.96
N ASN A 164 -23.76 14.76 9.09
CA ASN A 164 -23.08 14.15 10.22
C ASN A 164 -22.58 12.72 9.94
N TYR A 165 -23.33 11.92 9.20
CA TYR A 165 -22.88 10.60 8.74
C TYR A 165 -21.63 10.76 7.84
N CYS A 166 -21.70 11.64 6.84
CA CYS A 166 -20.59 11.89 5.92
C CYS A 166 -19.33 12.36 6.65
N LYS A 167 -19.47 13.28 7.62
CA LYS A 167 -18.36 13.72 8.48
C LYS A 167 -17.73 12.57 9.27
N ASN A 168 -18.53 11.64 9.82
CA ASN A 168 -18.00 10.47 10.54
C ASN A 168 -17.35 9.45 9.59
N LYS A 169 -17.90 9.28 8.38
CA LYS A 169 -17.32 8.43 7.34
C LYS A 169 -15.93 8.91 6.96
N ASN A 170 -15.76 10.22 6.74
CA ASN A 170 -14.45 10.80 6.43
C ASN A 170 -13.45 10.59 7.58
N LYS A 171 -13.89 10.73 8.84
CA LYS A 171 -13.04 10.44 10.02
C LYS A 171 -12.64 8.97 10.07
N LEU A 172 -13.57 8.05 9.79
CA LEU A 172 -13.31 6.61 9.74
C LEU A 172 -12.30 6.27 8.64
N ASN A 173 -12.52 6.79 7.43
CA ASN A 173 -11.61 6.56 6.30
C ASN A 173 -10.19 7.03 6.61
N LYS A 174 -10.01 8.17 7.32
CA LYS A 174 -8.69 8.64 7.74
C LYS A 174 -7.99 7.67 8.69
N GLU A 175 -8.71 7.08 9.64
CA GLU A 175 -8.14 6.09 10.57
C GLU A 175 -7.81 4.77 9.85
N GLN A 176 -8.71 4.30 8.97
CA GLN A 176 -8.47 3.13 8.13
C GLN A 176 -7.26 3.33 7.19
N GLN A 177 -7.10 4.53 6.61
CA GLN A 177 -5.94 4.86 5.79
C GLN A 177 -4.64 4.77 6.59
N LYS A 178 -4.60 5.31 7.82
CA LYS A 178 -3.41 5.18 8.68
C LYS A 178 -3.06 3.71 8.94
N ARG A 179 -4.06 2.88 9.26
CA ARG A 179 -3.88 1.45 9.47
C ARG A 179 -3.37 0.74 8.21
N ASN A 180 -3.95 1.06 7.05
CA ASN A 180 -3.53 0.50 5.77
C ASN A 180 -2.12 0.94 5.37
N ASN A 181 -1.73 2.19 5.66
CA ASN A 181 -0.37 2.67 5.45
C ASN A 181 0.63 1.90 6.30
N LYS A 182 0.32 1.59 7.58
CA LYS A 182 1.16 0.73 8.42
C LYS A 182 1.30 -0.68 7.85
N LYS A 183 0.21 -1.29 7.38
CA LYS A 183 0.24 -2.61 6.74
C LYS A 183 1.09 -2.60 5.47
N ARG A 184 0.94 -1.55 4.66
CA ARG A 184 1.74 -1.35 3.45
C ARG A 184 3.21 -1.18 3.76
N ASP A 185 3.56 -0.44 4.81
CA ASP A 185 4.95 -0.29 5.27
C ASP A 185 5.57 -1.63 5.68
N VAL A 186 4.90 -2.39 6.55
CA VAL A 186 5.34 -3.74 6.95
C VAL A 186 5.51 -4.65 5.74
N LYS A 187 4.50 -4.69 4.85
CA LYS A 187 4.57 -5.44 3.60
C LYS A 187 5.78 -5.04 2.76
N ASN A 188 6.00 -3.73 2.55
CA ASN A 188 7.09 -3.24 1.73
C ASN A 188 8.45 -3.62 2.33
N LYS A 189 8.61 -3.53 3.66
CA LYS A 189 9.84 -3.97 4.35
C LYS A 189 10.08 -5.46 4.18
N ILE A 190 9.05 -6.28 4.33
CA ILE A 190 9.14 -7.74 4.12
C ILE A 190 9.54 -8.06 2.67
N VAL A 191 8.82 -7.49 1.71
CA VAL A 191 9.07 -7.72 0.28
C VAL A 191 10.48 -7.24 -0.10
N HIS A 192 10.89 -6.08 0.40
CA HIS A 192 12.23 -5.55 0.18
C HIS A 192 13.31 -6.44 0.79
N TYR A 193 13.12 -6.91 2.03
CA TYR A 193 14.04 -7.85 2.67
C TYR A 193 14.18 -9.13 1.85
N ILE A 194 13.06 -9.74 1.43
CA ILE A 194 13.06 -10.96 0.64
C ILE A 194 13.76 -10.74 -0.71
N ALA A 195 13.37 -9.69 -1.45
CA ALA A 195 13.93 -9.36 -2.75
C ALA A 195 15.43 -9.04 -2.70
N SER A 196 15.89 -8.42 -1.61
CA SER A 196 17.29 -7.99 -1.47
C SER A 196 18.21 -9.09 -0.95
N ASN A 197 17.68 -10.23 -0.47
CA ASN A 197 18.49 -11.31 0.09
C ASN A 197 18.41 -12.63 -0.71
N TYR A 198 17.36 -12.83 -1.51
CA TYR A 198 17.11 -14.10 -2.19
C TYR A 198 16.81 -13.89 -3.68
N LYS A 199 17.25 -14.84 -4.52
CA LYS A 199 16.98 -14.92 -5.96
C LYS A 199 15.73 -15.70 -6.29
N ILE A 200 15.46 -16.72 -5.50
CA ILE A 200 14.33 -17.63 -5.69
C ILE A 200 13.66 -17.82 -4.35
N VAL A 201 12.35 -17.64 -4.34
CA VAL A 201 11.51 -17.86 -3.16
C VAL A 201 10.49 -18.91 -3.53
N ILE A 202 10.50 -20.02 -2.80
CA ILE A 202 9.57 -21.12 -2.99
C ILE A 202 8.53 -21.04 -1.90
N THR A 203 7.25 -20.99 -2.25
CA THR A 203 6.15 -20.94 -1.28
C THR A 203 4.93 -21.71 -1.77
N GLN A 204 4.11 -22.19 -0.85
CA GLN A 204 2.89 -22.92 -1.15
C GLN A 204 1.78 -21.99 -1.63
N ASN A 205 0.93 -22.47 -2.54
CA ASN A 205 -0.23 -21.71 -3.03
C ASN A 205 -1.42 -21.76 -2.04
N ASP A 206 -1.24 -21.15 -0.87
CA ASP A 206 -2.21 -21.19 0.23
C ASP A 206 -3.58 -20.59 -0.08
N ASN A 207 -4.62 -21.16 0.54
CA ASN A 207 -5.98 -20.63 0.44
C ASN A 207 -6.22 -19.48 1.42
N ILE A 208 -5.56 -18.34 1.20
CA ILE A 208 -5.68 -17.20 2.11
C ILE A 208 -7.14 -16.69 2.18
N SER A 209 -7.91 -16.80 1.09
CA SER A 209 -9.36 -16.52 1.11
C SER A 209 -10.13 -17.48 2.01
N GLY A 210 -9.76 -18.77 2.05
CA GLY A 210 -10.30 -19.75 2.98
C GLY A 210 -9.95 -19.41 4.43
N TRP A 211 -8.71 -19.00 4.69
CA TRP A 211 -8.29 -18.53 6.02
C TRP A 211 -9.04 -17.27 6.44
N GLN A 212 -9.35 -16.36 5.52
CA GLN A 212 -10.13 -15.17 5.83
C GLN A 212 -11.55 -15.51 6.31
N ARG A 213 -12.14 -16.62 5.85
CA ARG A 213 -13.47 -17.07 6.33
C ARG A 213 -13.43 -17.56 7.78
N LEU A 214 -12.36 -18.25 8.18
CA LEU A 214 -12.22 -18.84 9.52
C LEU A 214 -11.54 -17.90 10.52
N PHE A 215 -10.56 -17.12 10.06
CA PHE A 215 -9.66 -16.29 10.85
C PHE A 215 -9.65 -14.84 10.36
N GLY A 216 -10.79 -14.36 9.84
CA GLY A 216 -10.91 -13.09 9.13
C GLY A 216 -10.29 -11.89 9.84
N LYS A 217 -10.47 -11.77 11.16
CA LYS A 217 -9.88 -10.66 11.93
C LYS A 217 -8.34 -10.72 11.97
N LYS A 218 -7.75 -11.92 12.11
CA LYS A 218 -6.29 -12.10 12.10
C LYS A 218 -5.73 -11.80 10.72
N ILE A 219 -6.34 -12.36 9.67
CA ILE A 219 -5.94 -12.13 8.27
C ILE A 219 -6.10 -10.66 7.89
N GLU A 220 -7.17 -10.00 8.33
CA GLU A 220 -7.35 -8.57 8.10
C GLU A 220 -6.21 -7.82 8.75
N ASN A 221 -5.96 -8.01 10.05
CA ASN A 221 -4.95 -7.25 10.79
C ASN A 221 -3.53 -7.37 10.23
N THR A 222 -3.18 -8.49 9.60
CA THR A 222 -1.87 -8.69 8.99
C THR A 222 -1.85 -8.25 7.53
N GLY A 223 -2.93 -8.50 6.78
CA GLY A 223 -2.91 -8.30 5.33
C GLY A 223 -1.94 -9.24 4.61
N ILE A 224 -1.65 -10.40 5.20
CA ILE A 224 -0.68 -11.40 4.74
C ILE A 224 -0.84 -11.76 3.25
N GLY A 225 -2.07 -11.84 2.74
CA GLY A 225 -2.33 -12.17 1.33
C GLY A 225 -1.76 -11.18 0.32
N SER A 226 -1.56 -9.93 0.73
CA SER A 226 -0.95 -8.91 -0.13
C SER A 226 0.56 -9.10 -0.32
N ILE A 227 1.22 -9.92 0.49
CA ILE A 227 2.66 -10.20 0.38
C ILE A 227 2.93 -11.08 -0.83
N ILE A 228 2.20 -12.17 -1.01
CA ILE A 228 2.33 -13.03 -2.21
C ILE A 228 2.05 -12.20 -3.48
N GLU A 229 1.00 -11.39 -3.48
CA GLU A 229 0.67 -10.53 -4.62
C GLU A 229 1.80 -9.53 -4.95
N ALA A 230 2.44 -8.96 -3.93
CA ALA A 230 3.60 -8.12 -4.13
C ALA A 230 4.80 -8.90 -4.67
N LEU A 231 5.06 -10.12 -4.17
CA LEU A 231 6.16 -10.95 -4.64
C LEU A 231 5.96 -11.46 -6.09
N LYS A 232 4.70 -11.66 -6.52
CA LYS A 232 4.38 -12.01 -7.91
C LYS A 232 4.75 -10.92 -8.91
N ASN A 233 4.71 -9.65 -8.50
CA ASN A 233 4.98 -8.51 -9.38
C ASN A 233 6.50 -8.28 -9.54
N LYS A 234 7.13 -9.13 -10.36
CA LYS A 234 8.59 -9.13 -10.63
C LYS A 234 9.11 -7.75 -11.07
N ASP A 235 8.37 -7.07 -11.94
CA ASP A 235 8.81 -5.81 -12.57
C ASP A 235 8.89 -4.62 -11.59
N LYS A 236 8.10 -4.61 -10.51
CA LYS A 236 8.00 -3.47 -9.59
C LYS A 236 8.90 -3.58 -8.37
N ASN A 237 9.24 -4.79 -7.95
CA ASN A 237 9.80 -5.02 -6.61
C ASN A 237 11.21 -5.61 -6.61
N LYS A 238 11.88 -5.71 -7.78
CA LYS A 238 13.16 -6.43 -7.94
C LYS A 238 13.08 -7.86 -7.35
N VAL A 239 11.89 -8.49 -7.38
CA VAL A 239 11.66 -9.71 -6.61
C VAL A 239 12.25 -10.91 -7.35
N SER A 240 12.93 -11.72 -6.55
CA SER A 240 13.24 -13.13 -6.78
C SER A 240 12.20 -13.85 -7.64
N ASN A 241 12.61 -14.82 -8.46
CA ASN A 241 11.65 -15.73 -9.09
C ASN A 241 10.81 -16.44 -8.00
N LEU A 242 9.57 -15.99 -7.80
CA LEU A 242 8.61 -16.63 -6.91
C LEU A 242 8.12 -17.90 -7.60
N ILE A 243 8.36 -19.04 -6.97
CA ILE A 243 7.85 -20.34 -7.39
C ILE A 243 6.73 -20.72 -6.44
N LEU A 244 5.53 -20.90 -7.00
CA LEU A 244 4.37 -21.40 -6.25
C LEU A 244 4.28 -22.91 -6.41
N VAL A 245 4.38 -23.61 -5.29
CA VAL A 245 4.20 -25.06 -5.21
C VAL A 245 2.71 -25.36 -5.01
N ASP A 246 2.26 -26.51 -5.51
CA ASP A 246 0.87 -26.93 -5.38
C ASP A 246 0.45 -27.01 -3.90
N ARG A 247 -0.82 -26.67 -3.65
CA ARG A 247 -1.40 -26.61 -2.30
C ARG A 247 -1.40 -27.97 -1.60
N PHE A 248 -1.55 -29.07 -2.33
CA PHE A 248 -1.75 -30.39 -1.74
C PHE A 248 -0.45 -31.16 -1.51
N ILE A 249 0.69 -30.58 -1.89
CA ILE A 249 2.00 -31.15 -1.58
C ILE A 249 2.20 -31.12 -0.06
N PRO A 250 2.55 -32.25 0.58
CA PRO A 250 2.64 -32.37 2.03
C PRO A 250 3.93 -31.73 2.59
N THR A 251 4.07 -30.42 2.45
CA THR A 251 5.23 -29.63 2.90
C THR A 251 5.43 -29.64 4.43
N THR A 252 4.38 -29.84 5.21
CA THR A 252 4.40 -29.80 6.68
C THR A 252 4.40 -31.18 7.35
N LYS A 253 4.32 -32.27 6.57
CA LYS A 253 4.24 -33.64 7.12
C LYS A 253 5.52 -34.44 6.93
N GLU A 254 6.44 -33.96 6.10
CA GLU A 254 7.72 -34.62 5.86
C GLU A 254 8.75 -34.13 6.89
N CYS A 255 9.44 -35.06 7.55
CA CYS A 255 10.53 -34.74 8.46
C CYS A 255 11.77 -34.35 7.66
N ASN A 256 12.39 -33.22 7.99
CA ASN A 256 13.72 -32.89 7.49
C ASN A 256 14.74 -33.74 8.26
N ASN A 257 15.39 -34.68 7.58
CA ASN A 257 16.61 -35.33 8.09
C ASN A 257 17.81 -34.40 7.91
#